data_AF-A0A8S4SHC0-F1
#
_entry.id   AF-A0A8S4SHC0-F1
#
_cell.length_a   1.000
_cell.length_b   1.000
_cell.length_c   1.000
_cell.angle_alpha   90.00
_cell.angle_beta   90.00
_cell.angle_gamma   90.00
#
_symmetry.space_group_name_H-M   'P 1'
#
loop_
_entity.id
_entity.type
_entity.pdbx_description
1 polymer ?
#
loop_
_entity_poly.entity_id
_entity_poly.type
_entity_poly.pdbx_seq_one_letter_code
_entity_poly.pdbx_strand_id
1 'polypeptide(L)'
;MRLTLTKGKHPIPAMHIEVQVALNFVISYLYNKLPRRRVNIFGEELEKALKEKFRGHWYPDRPCRGSAFRCLKTGGPLDPVLERAARESGVPVRDVLEHLPRDLAVWVDPGKVQISKAYSRLSIIIIIIISTPITGRRTKGHGPPPTIRRV
;
A
#
# COMPACT_ATOMS: atom_id res chain seq x y z
N MET A 1 -33.73 28.74 1.94
CA MET A 1 -32.56 28.36 1.11
C MET A 1 -31.55 27.69 2.03
N ARG A 2 -31.41 26.36 1.94
CA ARG A 2 -30.72 25.54 2.95
C ARG A 2 -29.38 25.09 2.37
N LEU A 3 -28.28 25.70 2.80
CA LEU A 3 -26.93 25.22 2.50
C LEU A 3 -26.57 24.13 3.52
N THR A 4 -26.70 22.87 3.12
CA THR A 4 -26.14 21.74 3.86
C THR A 4 -24.64 21.68 3.64
N LEU A 5 -23.85 22.03 4.66
CA LEU A 5 -22.41 21.77 4.72
C LEU A 5 -22.17 20.26 4.76
N THR A 6 -21.85 19.66 3.61
CA THR A 6 -21.38 18.28 3.53
C THR A 6 -20.03 18.17 4.26
N LYS A 7 -19.91 17.20 5.17
CA LYS A 7 -18.68 16.91 5.92
C LYS A 7 -17.49 16.70 4.97
N GLY A 8 -16.69 17.74 4.78
CA GLY A 8 -15.35 17.65 4.23
C GLY A 8 -14.40 17.08 5.29
N LYS A 9 -14.35 15.75 5.40
CA LYS A 9 -13.12 15.06 5.78
C LYS A 9 -12.76 14.26 4.56
N HIS A 10 -11.80 14.72 3.76
CA HIS A 10 -11.13 13.81 2.86
C HIS A 10 -10.26 12.92 3.75
N PRO A 11 -10.64 11.66 4.03
CA PRO A 11 -9.66 10.75 4.60
C PRO A 11 -8.51 10.72 3.61
N ILE A 12 -7.27 10.87 4.08
CA ILE A 12 -6.11 10.49 3.28
C ILE A 12 -6.45 9.09 2.74
N PRO A 13 -6.53 8.90 1.41
CA PRO A 13 -7.03 7.65 0.88
C PRO A 13 -6.12 6.54 1.38
N ALA A 14 -6.66 5.59 2.15
CA ALA A 14 -5.89 4.50 2.76
C ALA A 14 -4.94 3.87 1.73
N MET A 15 -5.41 3.69 0.49
CA MET A 15 -4.60 3.29 -0.68
C MET A 15 -3.19 3.87 -0.74
N HIS A 16 -2.98 5.16 -0.42
CA HIS A 16 -1.63 5.73 -0.45
C HIS A 16 -0.68 5.06 0.55
N ILE A 17 -1.13 4.81 1.78
CA ILE A 17 -0.33 4.16 2.83
C ILE A 17 -0.03 2.72 2.44
N GLU A 18 -1.05 1.97 2.05
CA GLU A 18 -0.93 0.59 1.57
C GLU A 18 0.08 0.47 0.41
N VAL A 19 -0.02 1.37 -0.58
CA VAL A 19 0.92 1.43 -1.70
C VAL A 19 2.32 1.77 -1.24
N GLN A 20 2.50 2.73 -0.32
CA GLN A 20 3.82 3.10 0.20
C GLN A 20 4.48 1.96 0.97
N VAL A 21 3.73 1.22 1.78
CA VAL A 21 4.22 0.04 2.49
C VAL A 21 4.70 -1.02 1.51
N ALA A 22 3.91 -1.32 0.47
CA ALA A 22 4.28 -2.25 -0.59
C ALA A 22 5.51 -1.78 -1.38
N LEU A 23 5.54 -0.49 -1.73
CA LEU A 23 6.62 0.13 -2.49
C LEU A 23 7.94 0.04 -1.74
N ASN A 24 7.97 0.49 -0.48
CA ASN A 24 9.16 0.52 0.37
C ASN A 24 9.74 -0.88 0.53
N PHE A 25 8.87 -1.88 0.67
CA PHE A 25 9.27 -3.28 0.69
C PHE A 25 9.96 -3.69 -0.63
N VAL A 26 9.36 -3.41 -1.79
CA VAL A 26 9.93 -3.77 -3.11
C VAL A 26 11.26 -3.06 -3.35
N ILE A 27 11.33 -1.72 -3.20
CA ILE A 27 12.54 -0.95 -3.51
C ILE A 27 13.69 -1.22 -2.53
N SER A 28 13.40 -1.75 -1.34
CA SER A 28 14.44 -2.18 -0.38
C SER A 28 15.42 -3.21 -0.94
N TYR A 29 14.98 -4.03 -1.90
CA TYR A 29 15.83 -4.99 -2.60
C TYR A 29 16.80 -4.33 -3.59
N LEU A 30 16.46 -3.14 -4.07
CA LEU A 30 17.19 -2.43 -5.12
C LEU A 30 18.22 -1.45 -4.54
N TYR A 31 17.97 -0.95 -3.32
CA TYR A 31 18.94 -0.11 -2.62
C TYR A 31 20.26 -0.87 -2.42
N ASN A 32 21.37 -0.16 -2.62
CA ASN A 32 22.75 -0.70 -2.60
C ASN A 32 23.07 -1.74 -3.68
N LYS A 33 22.13 -2.00 -4.61
CA LYS A 33 22.33 -2.86 -5.79
C LYS A 33 22.32 -2.08 -7.09
N LEU A 34 21.46 -1.07 -7.18
CA LEU A 34 21.32 -0.18 -8.33
C LEU A 34 21.64 1.28 -7.94
N PRO A 35 21.95 2.17 -8.91
CA PRO A 35 22.21 3.58 -8.62
C PRO A 35 21.06 4.23 -7.86
N ARG A 36 21.32 4.80 -6.68
CA ARG A 36 20.29 5.35 -5.77
C ARG A 36 19.30 6.28 -6.46
N ARG A 37 19.79 7.19 -7.31
CA ARG A 37 18.94 8.11 -8.08
C ARG A 37 17.93 7.36 -8.97
N ARG A 38 18.37 6.28 -9.60
CA ARG A 38 17.54 5.44 -10.47
C ARG A 38 16.50 4.65 -9.66
N VAL A 39 16.88 4.12 -8.50
CA VAL A 39 15.95 3.44 -7.57
C VAL A 39 14.85 4.38 -7.08
N ASN A 40 15.19 5.63 -6.76
CA ASN A 40 14.20 6.63 -6.35
C ASN A 40 13.18 6.89 -7.47
N ILE A 41 13.65 7.15 -8.69
CA ILE A 41 12.77 7.36 -9.85
C ILE A 41 11.92 6.10 -10.12
N PHE A 42 12.52 4.90 -10.03
CA PHE A 42 11.79 3.65 -10.16
C PHE A 42 10.65 3.55 -9.13
N GLY A 43 10.91 3.91 -7.88
CA GLY A 43 9.89 3.94 -6.82
C GLY A 43 8.75 4.91 -7.14
N GLU A 44 9.07 6.14 -7.57
CA GLU A 44 8.07 7.14 -7.96
C GLU A 44 7.19 6.65 -9.13
N GLU A 45 7.81 6.06 -10.15
CA GLU A 45 7.09 5.57 -11.34
C GLU A 45 6.27 4.31 -11.04
N LEU A 46 6.77 3.42 -10.18
CA LEU A 46 6.02 2.27 -9.71
C LEU A 46 4.82 2.68 -8.85
N GLU A 47 4.98 3.67 -7.98
CA GLU A 47 3.85 4.22 -7.19
C GLU A 47 2.75 4.76 -8.11
N LYS A 48 3.12 5.58 -9.10
CA LYS A 48 2.17 6.14 -10.08
C LYS A 48 1.44 5.02 -10.82
N ALA A 49 2.18 4.03 -11.32
CA ALA A 49 1.63 2.91 -12.06
C ALA A 49 0.68 2.04 -11.21
N LEU A 50 1.02 1.78 -9.95
CA LEU A 50 0.16 1.03 -9.02
C LEU A 50 -1.13 1.79 -8.70
N LYS A 51 -1.04 3.09 -8.41
CA LYS A 51 -2.22 3.94 -8.14
C LYS A 51 -3.16 3.98 -9.36
N GLU A 52 -2.60 4.09 -10.56
CA GLU A 52 -3.36 4.06 -11.80
C GLU A 52 -4.02 2.69 -12.01
N LYS A 53 -3.26 1.60 -11.85
CA LYS A 53 -3.76 0.22 -11.91
C LYS A 53 -4.94 0.03 -10.94
N PHE A 54 -4.81 0.47 -9.69
CA PHE A 54 -5.82 0.24 -8.65
C PHE A 54 -7.06 1.13 -8.78
N ARG A 55 -7.04 2.14 -9.65
CA ARG A 55 -8.20 3.03 -9.88
C ARG A 55 -9.40 2.22 -10.35
N GLY A 56 -10.57 2.48 -9.76
CA GLY A 56 -11.80 1.71 -10.01
C GLY A 56 -11.81 0.29 -9.43
N HIS A 57 -10.72 -0.15 -8.80
CA HIS A 57 -10.54 -1.49 -8.25
C HIS A 57 -10.18 -1.46 -6.77
N TRP A 58 -10.57 -0.42 -6.03
CA TRP A 58 -10.31 -0.27 -4.60
C TRP A 58 -11.63 -0.26 -3.83
N TYR A 59 -11.88 -1.30 -3.03
CA TYR A 59 -13.17 -1.53 -2.38
C TYR A 59 -12.99 -1.65 -0.85
N PRO A 60 -12.95 -0.54 -0.09
CA PRO A 60 -12.75 -0.57 1.37
C PRO A 60 -13.74 -1.46 2.12
N ASP A 61 -15.01 -1.47 1.70
CA ASP A 61 -16.05 -2.28 2.34
C ASP A 61 -15.96 -3.78 1.99
N ARG A 62 -15.21 -4.12 0.94
CA ARG A 62 -14.97 -5.51 0.50
C ARG A 62 -13.50 -5.68 0.09
N PRO A 63 -12.54 -5.66 1.03
CA PRO A 63 -11.11 -5.58 0.71
C PRO A 63 -10.62 -6.67 -0.24
N CYS A 64 -11.15 -7.90 -0.12
CA CYS A 64 -10.79 -9.03 -0.98
C CYS A 64 -11.24 -8.87 -2.44
N ARG A 65 -12.26 -8.03 -2.73
CA ARG A 65 -12.74 -7.79 -4.10
C ARG A 65 -11.62 -7.13 -4.90
N GLY A 66 -11.22 -7.75 -6.01
CA GLY A 66 -10.14 -7.25 -6.87
C GLY A 66 -8.72 -7.47 -6.33
N SER A 67 -8.54 -8.24 -5.25
CA SER A 67 -7.21 -8.48 -4.65
C SER A 67 -6.22 -9.14 -5.64
N ALA A 68 -6.67 -10.13 -6.42
CA ALA A 68 -5.83 -10.76 -7.44
C ALA A 68 -5.38 -9.77 -8.52
N PHE A 69 -6.25 -8.84 -8.92
CA PHE A 69 -5.92 -7.78 -9.88
C PHE A 69 -4.89 -6.80 -9.29
N ARG A 70 -5.01 -6.45 -8.01
CA ARG A 70 -4.07 -5.54 -7.32
C ARG A 70 -2.76 -6.20 -6.90
N CYS A 71 -2.65 -7.52 -7.00
CA CYS A 71 -1.44 -8.25 -6.68
C CYS A 71 -0.31 -7.87 -7.64
N LEU A 72 0.82 -7.46 -7.08
CA LEU A 72 2.09 -7.25 -7.78
C LEU A 72 2.90 -8.53 -7.70
N LYS A 73 3.30 -9.08 -8.86
CA LYS A 73 4.10 -10.32 -8.93
C LYS A 73 5.35 -10.11 -9.77
N THR A 74 6.45 -10.73 -9.35
CA THR A 74 7.72 -10.75 -10.10
C THR A 74 7.89 -12.02 -10.92
N GLY A 75 7.15 -13.09 -10.58
CA GLY A 75 7.08 -14.32 -11.36
C GLY A 75 6.29 -14.14 -12.66
N GLY A 76 6.42 -15.10 -13.57
CA GLY A 76 5.76 -15.04 -14.89
C GLY A 76 4.24 -15.31 -14.83
N PRO A 77 3.41 -14.55 -15.56
CA PRO A 77 3.76 -13.39 -16.38
C PRO A 77 4.09 -12.14 -15.53
N LEU A 78 5.09 -11.38 -15.97
CA LEU A 78 5.54 -10.17 -15.28
C LEU A 78 4.44 -9.10 -15.25
N ASP A 79 4.30 -8.41 -14.11
CA ASP A 79 3.35 -7.32 -13.99
C ASP A 79 3.78 -6.10 -14.83
N PRO A 80 2.96 -5.59 -15.76
CA PRO A 80 3.33 -4.47 -16.64
C PRO A 80 3.74 -3.19 -15.91
N VAL A 81 3.32 -3.00 -14.65
CA VAL A 81 3.73 -1.85 -13.84
C VAL A 81 5.23 -1.87 -13.54
N LEU A 82 5.85 -3.05 -13.42
CA LEU A 82 7.30 -3.19 -13.21
C LEU A 82 8.07 -2.82 -14.47
N GLU A 83 7.60 -3.26 -15.63
CA GLU A 83 8.20 -2.92 -16.92
C GLU A 83 8.13 -1.42 -17.18
N ARG A 84 6.97 -0.81 -16.92
CA ARG A 84 6.78 0.64 -17.03
C ARG A 84 7.75 1.38 -16.10
N ALA A 85 7.77 1.05 -14.82
CA ALA A 85 8.64 1.72 -13.85
C ALA A 85 10.14 1.58 -14.19
N ALA A 86 10.56 0.40 -14.65
CA ALA A 86 11.92 0.16 -15.10
C ALA A 86 12.27 1.05 -16.30
N ARG A 87 11.40 1.08 -17.32
CA ARG A 87 11.58 1.92 -18.51
C ARG A 87 11.69 3.41 -18.17
N GLU A 88 10.73 3.95 -17.42
CA GLU A 88 10.69 5.37 -17.07
C GLU A 88 11.86 5.80 -16.16
N SER A 89 12.36 4.89 -15.32
CA SER A 89 13.54 5.15 -14.49
C SER A 89 14.87 5.02 -15.23
N GLY A 90 14.87 4.44 -16.45
CA GLY A 90 16.07 4.15 -17.22
C GLY A 90 16.91 3.03 -16.61
N VAL A 91 16.27 2.08 -15.93
CA VAL A 91 16.88 0.83 -15.43
C VAL A 91 16.40 -0.32 -16.31
N PRO A 92 17.29 -1.18 -16.84
CA PRO A 92 16.87 -2.39 -17.53
C PRO A 92 15.99 -3.24 -16.61
N VAL A 93 14.81 -3.66 -17.09
CA VAL A 93 13.90 -4.49 -16.28
C VAL A 93 14.56 -5.77 -15.78
N ARG A 94 15.52 -6.32 -16.55
CA ARG A 94 16.31 -7.49 -16.16
C ARG A 94 17.10 -7.24 -14.88
N ASP A 95 17.75 -6.08 -14.76
CA ASP A 95 18.51 -5.69 -13.57
C ASP A 95 17.59 -5.52 -12.36
N VAL A 96 16.35 -5.02 -12.56
CA VAL A 96 15.36 -4.97 -11.47
C VAL A 96 15.00 -6.39 -11.01
N LEU A 97 14.71 -7.29 -11.95
CA LEU A 97 14.27 -8.65 -11.66
C LEU A 97 15.36 -9.52 -11.03
N GLU A 98 16.63 -9.31 -11.40
CA GLU A 98 17.77 -10.04 -10.83
C GLU A 98 17.89 -9.81 -9.31
N HIS A 99 17.50 -8.64 -8.84
CA HIS A 99 17.59 -8.27 -7.43
C HIS A 99 16.31 -8.56 -6.64
N LEU A 100 15.20 -8.88 -7.31
CA LEU A 100 13.94 -9.25 -6.67
C LEU A 100 13.84 -10.78 -6.48
N PRO A 101 13.14 -11.26 -5.43
CA PRO A 101 12.85 -12.69 -5.33
C PRO A 101 12.00 -13.15 -6.53
N ARG A 102 12.34 -14.30 -7.12
CA ARG A 102 11.67 -14.81 -8.35
C ARG A 102 10.17 -15.05 -8.16
N ASP A 103 9.78 -15.55 -6.99
CA ASP A 103 8.39 -15.86 -6.64
C ASP A 103 7.88 -14.90 -5.55
N LEU A 104 8.09 -13.60 -5.76
CA LEU A 104 7.51 -12.56 -4.91
C LEU A 104 6.09 -12.25 -5.38
N ALA A 105 5.17 -12.24 -4.42
CA ALA A 105 3.83 -11.71 -4.60
C ALA A 105 3.49 -10.72 -3.48
N VAL A 106 3.02 -9.54 -3.84
CA VAL A 106 2.61 -8.47 -2.91
C VAL A 106 1.15 -8.14 -3.18
N TRP A 107 0.28 -8.45 -2.22
CA TRP A 107 -1.13 -8.09 -2.25
C TRP A 107 -1.34 -6.79 -1.51
N VAL A 108 -1.89 -5.81 -2.21
CA VAL A 108 -2.17 -4.48 -1.68
C VAL A 108 -3.68 -4.32 -1.60
N ASP A 109 -4.24 -4.55 -0.42
CA ASP A 109 -5.68 -4.52 -0.16
C ASP A 109 -6.02 -3.40 0.84
N PRO A 110 -7.25 -2.84 0.80
CA PRO A 110 -7.67 -1.87 1.81
C PRO A 110 -7.43 -2.38 3.24
N GLY A 111 -6.62 -1.64 4.00
CA GLY A 111 -6.27 -1.96 5.39
C GLY A 111 -5.28 -3.12 5.57
N LYS A 112 -4.75 -3.72 4.49
CA LYS A 112 -3.83 -4.86 4.59
C LYS A 112 -2.85 -4.94 3.42
N VAL A 113 -1.56 -5.06 3.74
CA VAL A 113 -0.53 -5.48 2.78
C VAL A 113 -0.05 -6.88 3.17
N GLN A 114 -0.07 -7.81 2.22
CA GLN A 114 0.49 -9.14 2.40
C GLN A 114 1.61 -9.37 1.41
N ILE A 115 2.71 -9.96 1.86
CA ILE A 115 3.88 -10.29 1.05
C ILE A 115 4.11 -11.79 1.19
N SER A 116 4.20 -12.50 0.08
CA SER A 116 4.61 -13.90 0.03
C SER A 116 5.89 -14.02 -0.78
N LYS A 117 6.88 -14.69 -0.19
CA LYS A 117 8.14 -15.03 -0.84
C LYS A 117 8.25 -16.54 -0.89
N ALA A 118 8.24 -17.12 -2.09
CA ALA A 118 8.58 -18.53 -2.22
C ALA A 118 10.10 -18.69 -2.30
N TYR A 119 10.59 -19.69 -1.57
CA TYR A 119 11.93 -20.24 -1.66
C TYR A 119 11.81 -21.74 -1.92
N SER A 120 12.91 -22.40 -2.32
CA SER A 120 12.89 -23.79 -2.82
C SER A 120 12.18 -24.82 -1.93
N ARG A 121 12.10 -24.59 -0.61
CA ARG A 121 11.43 -25.51 0.35
C ARG A 121 10.53 -24.81 1.38
N LEU A 122 10.46 -23.48 1.36
CA LEU A 122 9.79 -22.69 2.39
C LEU A 122 9.13 -21.47 1.75
N SER A 123 7.99 -21.06 2.30
CA SER A 123 7.36 -19.79 1.96
C SER A 123 7.34 -18.89 3.19
N ILE A 124 7.79 -17.64 3.03
CA ILE A 124 7.69 -16.62 4.08
C ILE A 124 6.52 -15.72 3.73
N ILE A 125 5.54 -15.64 4.63
CA ILE A 125 4.38 -14.75 4.50
C ILE A 125 4.49 -13.66 5.57
N ILE A 126 4.46 -12.40 5.13
CA ILE A 126 4.43 -11.22 6.00
C ILE A 126 3.09 -10.53 5.78
N ILE A 127 2.37 -10.23 6.87
CA ILE A 127 1.09 -9.52 6.84
C ILE A 127 1.22 -8.24 7.66
N ILE A 128 0.87 -7.11 7.06
CA ILE A 128 0.86 -5.79 7.67
C ILE A 128 -0.58 -5.30 7.65
N ILE A 129 -1.17 -5.08 8.83
CA ILE A 129 -2.50 -4.50 8.98
C ILE A 129 -2.36 -3.01 9.21
N ILE A 130 -3.06 -2.22 8.40
CA ILE A 130 -3.06 -0.76 8.45
C ILE A 130 -4.37 -0.31 9.07
N SER A 131 -4.31 0.03 10.35
CA SER A 131 -5.45 0.58 11.09
C SER A 131 -5.43 2.10 10.98
N THR A 132 -6.45 2.70 10.40
CA THR A 132 -6.66 4.15 10.60
C THR A 132 -7.03 4.36 12.07
N PRO A 133 -6.46 5.36 12.77
CA PRO A 133 -6.87 5.65 14.13
C PRO A 133 -8.37 5.94 14.12
N ILE A 134 -9.11 5.15 14.90
CA ILE A 134 -10.54 5.35 15.09
C ILE A 134 -10.68 6.74 15.73
N THR A 135 -11.06 7.76 14.96
CA THR A 135 -11.48 9.03 15.58
C THR A 135 -12.65 8.68 16.48
N GLY A 136 -12.41 8.72 17.79
CA GLY A 136 -13.26 8.11 18.80
C GLY A 136 -14.73 8.42 18.63
N ARG A 137 -15.57 7.39 18.76
CA ARG A 137 -16.93 7.57 19.22
C ARG A 137 -16.85 8.34 20.54
N ARG A 138 -17.22 9.63 20.54
CA ARG A 138 -17.81 10.23 21.74
C ARG A 138 -19.09 9.44 22.00
N THR A 139 -19.04 8.48 22.91
CA THR A 139 -20.26 8.09 23.62
C THR A 139 -20.76 9.37 24.29
N LYS A 140 -21.98 9.80 23.96
CA LYS A 140 -22.66 10.84 24.71
C LYS A 140 -22.99 10.26 26.09
N GLY A 141 -22.01 10.23 26.99
CA GLY A 141 -22.27 10.07 28.41
C GLY A 141 -22.82 11.38 28.95
N HIS A 142 -24.12 11.45 29.22
CA HIS A 142 -24.65 12.41 30.19
C HIS A 142 -24.19 11.93 31.57
N GLY A 143 -23.03 12.40 32.01
CA GLY A 143 -22.62 12.35 33.42
C GLY A 143 -22.92 13.70 34.06
N PRO A 144 -23.40 13.75 35.32
CA PRO A 144 -23.65 15.01 36.01
C PRO A 144 -22.34 15.78 36.21
N PRO A 145 -22.38 17.12 36.32
CA PRO A 145 -21.18 17.92 36.54
C PRO A 145 -20.52 17.57 37.89
N PRO A 146 -19.20 17.74 38.00
CA PRO A 146 -18.47 17.41 39.22
C PRO A 146 -18.86 18.33 40.38
N THR A 147 -19.24 17.73 41.52
CA THR A 147 -19.45 18.42 42.78
C THR A 147 -18.12 18.58 43.50
N ILE A 148 -17.70 19.83 43.75
CA ILE A 148 -16.57 20.14 44.63
C ILE A 148 -17.02 19.85 46.07
N ARG A 149 -16.45 18.83 46.72
CA ARG A 149 -16.48 18.70 48.18
C ARG A 149 -15.12 19.11 48.72
N ARG A 150 -15.10 20.18 49.51
CA ARG A 150 -13.97 20.51 50.37
C ARG A 150 -13.88 19.45 51.47
N VAL A 151 -12.69 18.88 51.64
CA VAL A 151 -12.20 18.35 52.91
C VAL A 151 -10.83 18.97 53.11
#